data_AF-A0A522MC67-F1
#
_entry.id   AF-A0A522MC67-F1
#
_cell.length_a   1.000
_cell.length_b   1.000
_cell.length_c   1.000
_cell.angle_alpha   90.00
_cell.angle_beta   90.00
_cell.angle_gamma   90.00
#
_symmetry.space_group_name_H-M   'P 1'
#
loop_
_entity.id
_entity.type
_entity.pdbx_description
1 polymer ?
#
loop_
_entity_poly.entity_id
_entity_poly.type
_entity_poly.pdbx_seq_one_letter_code
_entity_poly.pdbx_strand_id
1 'polypeptide(L)'
;MQLITPTPSSRRSFLGGTAGLSAVAVAMLAGNEALAQGMGGDVSHDVGILNVALGLEYQGIAAYQLGATSGLMQPGPLKVAVLFQSQHKAHRDALIATINKLGGKPVAEKSMTEYAAEVQANTLKNQT
;
A
#
# COMPACT_ATOMS: atom_id res chain seq x y z
N MET A 1 -43.83 -7.27 -26.36
CA MET A 1 -43.24 -7.03 -25.02
C MET A 1 -41.95 -7.83 -24.98
N GLN A 2 -40.82 -7.22 -25.31
CA GLN A 2 -39.53 -7.91 -25.45
C GLN A 2 -38.83 -7.88 -24.08
N LEU A 3 -38.62 -9.05 -23.47
CA LEU A 3 -37.88 -9.17 -22.22
C LEU A 3 -36.38 -9.07 -22.53
N ILE A 4 -35.74 -8.02 -22.00
CA ILE A 4 -34.28 -7.88 -22.00
C ILE A 4 -33.77 -8.75 -20.84
N THR A 5 -33.30 -9.96 -21.15
CA THR A 5 -32.51 -10.76 -20.21
C THR A 5 -31.07 -10.23 -20.20
N PRO A 6 -30.55 -9.67 -19.09
CA PRO A 6 -29.15 -9.27 -19.01
C PRO A 6 -28.26 -10.51 -19.05
N THR A 7 -27.32 -10.55 -20.00
CA THR A 7 -26.30 -11.59 -20.11
C THR A 7 -25.37 -11.54 -18.87
N PRO A 8 -24.99 -12.70 -18.29
CA PRO A 8 -24.13 -12.77 -17.09
C PRO A 8 -22.66 -12.36 -17.33
N SER A 9 -22.33 -11.89 -18.53
CA SER A 9 -21.01 -11.36 -18.89
C SER A 9 -20.86 -9.90 -18.44
N SER A 10 -20.50 -9.68 -17.18
CA SER A 10 -20.05 -8.33 -16.76
C SER A 10 -19.17 -8.32 -15.51
N ARG A 11 -19.49 -9.11 -14.46
CA ARG A 11 -18.72 -9.02 -13.19
C ARG A 11 -17.35 -9.69 -13.24
N ARG A 12 -17.21 -10.83 -13.93
CA ARG A 12 -15.93 -11.55 -14.07
C ARG A 12 -14.97 -10.84 -15.01
N SER A 13 -15.50 -10.15 -16.03
CA SER A 13 -14.69 -9.35 -16.95
C SER A 13 -14.22 -8.05 -16.30
N PHE A 14 -15.03 -7.47 -15.40
CA PHE A 14 -14.66 -6.32 -14.58
C PHE A 14 -13.50 -6.63 -13.61
N LEU A 15 -13.48 -7.82 -13.01
CA LEU A 15 -12.33 -8.31 -12.22
C LEU A 15 -11.14 -8.77 -13.09
N GLY A 16 -11.34 -9.01 -14.38
CA GLY A 16 -10.32 -9.47 -15.31
C GLY A 16 -9.59 -8.35 -16.07
N GLY A 17 -10.03 -7.10 -15.91
CA GLY A 17 -9.37 -5.94 -16.52
C GLY A 17 -8.31 -5.36 -15.60
N THR A 18 -7.03 -5.54 -15.95
CA THR A 18 -5.84 -4.67 -15.76
C THR A 18 -5.71 -3.74 -14.53
N ALA A 19 -6.49 -3.87 -13.47
CA ALA A 19 -6.50 -2.94 -12.33
C ALA A 19 -5.69 -3.45 -11.13
N GLY A 20 -5.13 -4.66 -11.22
CA GLY A 20 -4.35 -5.28 -10.16
C GLY A 20 -2.92 -5.59 -10.61
N LEU A 21 -2.08 -5.94 -9.63
CA LEU A 21 -0.72 -6.43 -9.88
C LEU A 21 -0.75 -7.65 -10.79
N SER A 22 0.24 -7.74 -11.68
CA SER A 22 0.50 -8.96 -12.43
C SER A 22 0.95 -10.08 -11.47
N ALA A 23 0.85 -11.32 -11.95
CA ALA A 23 1.28 -12.47 -11.18
C ALA A 23 2.81 -12.50 -10.96
N VAL A 24 3.60 -11.84 -11.83
CA VAL A 24 5.02 -11.57 -11.60
C VAL A 24 5.20 -10.74 -10.32
N ALA A 25 4.54 -9.58 -10.25
CA ALA A 25 4.69 -8.68 -9.11
C ALA A 25 4.20 -9.32 -7.79
N VAL A 26 3.12 -10.11 -7.83
CA VAL A 26 2.65 -10.88 -6.67
C VAL A 26 3.70 -11.91 -6.23
N ALA A 27 4.27 -12.68 -7.15
CA ALA A 27 5.31 -13.66 -6.83
C ALA A 27 6.57 -12.99 -6.25
N MET A 28 6.96 -11.83 -6.78
CA MET A 28 8.09 -11.04 -6.27
C MET A 28 7.84 -10.52 -4.85
N LEU A 29 6.65 -9.99 -4.56
CA LEU A 29 6.25 -9.57 -3.20
C LEU A 29 6.22 -10.73 -2.21
N ALA A 30 5.83 -11.92 -2.68
CA ALA A 30 5.86 -13.15 -1.89
C ALA A 30 7.28 -13.72 -1.70
N GLY A 31 8.32 -13.09 -2.27
CA GLY A 31 9.70 -13.56 -2.20
C GLY A 31 9.99 -14.80 -3.06
N ASN A 32 9.12 -15.14 -4.00
CA ASN A 32 9.24 -16.32 -4.87
C ASN A 32 9.68 -15.91 -6.29
N GLU A 33 10.94 -15.47 -6.41
CA GLU A 33 11.49 -14.99 -7.68
C GLU A 33 11.56 -16.08 -8.75
N ALA A 34 11.82 -17.33 -8.35
CA ALA A 34 11.83 -18.46 -9.27
C ALA A 34 10.45 -18.69 -9.92
N LEU A 35 9.36 -18.46 -9.18
CA LEU A 35 8.01 -18.49 -9.75
C LEU A 35 7.77 -17.31 -10.70
N ALA A 36 8.29 -16.13 -10.39
CA ALA A 36 8.15 -14.94 -11.23
C ALA A 36 8.85 -15.11 -12.61
N GLN A 37 9.91 -15.92 -12.68
CA GLN A 37 10.64 -16.21 -13.91
C GLN A 37 9.75 -16.96 -14.91
N GLY A 38 9.66 -16.43 -16.14
CA GLY A 38 8.88 -17.03 -17.22
C GLY A 38 7.38 -16.70 -17.20
N MET A 39 6.90 -15.92 -16.23
CA MET A 39 5.55 -15.36 -16.24
C MET A 39 5.47 -14.10 -17.10
N GLY A 40 4.34 -13.89 -17.78
CA GLY A 40 4.03 -12.62 -18.44
C GLY A 40 3.50 -11.61 -17.43
N GLY A 41 3.99 -10.36 -17.51
CA GLY A 41 3.53 -9.25 -16.68
C GLY A 41 3.75 -7.90 -17.35
N ASP A 42 3.02 -6.88 -16.91
CA ASP A 42 3.24 -5.48 -17.29
C ASP A 42 4.01 -4.80 -16.16
N VAL A 43 5.34 -4.83 -16.28
CA VAL A 43 6.25 -4.30 -15.26
C VAL A 43 6.03 -2.81 -15.02
N SER A 44 5.71 -2.03 -16.05
CA SER A 44 5.48 -0.59 -15.93
C SER A 44 4.22 -0.31 -15.10
N HIS A 45 3.14 -1.03 -15.42
CA HIS A 45 1.89 -0.97 -14.65
C HIS A 45 2.09 -1.42 -13.19
N ASP A 46 2.79 -2.53 -12.98
CA ASP A 46 3.08 -3.06 -11.64
C ASP A 46 3.87 -2.06 -10.80
N VAL A 47 4.94 -1.48 -11.35
CA VAL A 47 5.73 -0.45 -10.68
C VAL A 47 4.88 0.78 -10.34
N GLY A 48 3.90 1.13 -11.18
CA GLY A 48 2.94 2.20 -10.89
C GLY A 48 2.11 1.89 -9.64
N ILE A 49 1.49 0.71 -9.56
CA ILE A 49 0.70 0.28 -8.40
C ILE A 49 1.56 0.19 -7.14
N LEU A 50 2.74 -0.41 -7.24
CA LEU A 50 3.65 -0.57 -6.11
C LEU A 50 4.11 0.78 -5.55
N ASN A 51 4.31 1.79 -6.40
CA ASN A 51 4.64 3.14 -5.95
C ASN A 51 3.47 3.85 -5.26
N VAL A 52 2.23 3.63 -5.70
CA VAL A 52 1.05 4.10 -4.96
C VAL A 52 1.00 3.46 -3.58
N ALA A 53 1.20 2.13 -3.50
CA ALA A 53 1.26 1.43 -2.22
C ALA A 53 2.40 1.94 -1.34
N LEU A 54 3.59 2.17 -1.89
CA LEU A 54 4.73 2.71 -1.15
C LEU A 54 4.45 4.10 -0.56
N GLY A 55 3.80 4.98 -1.33
CA GLY A 55 3.33 6.28 -0.85
C GLY A 55 2.38 6.17 0.35
N LEU A 56 1.45 5.21 0.29
CA LEU A 56 0.51 4.93 1.38
C LEU A 56 1.21 4.34 2.62
N GLU A 57 2.21 3.48 2.44
CA GLU A 57 3.00 2.96 3.57
C GLU A 57 3.76 4.08 4.28
N TYR A 58 4.39 5.02 3.55
CA TYR A 58 5.00 6.19 4.18
C TYR A 58 3.98 7.03 4.97
N GLN A 59 2.81 7.31 4.37
CA GLN A 59 1.75 8.05 5.05
C GLN A 59 1.26 7.32 6.32
N GLY A 60 1.10 6.00 6.26
CA GLY A 60 0.74 5.17 7.41
C GLY A 60 1.79 5.23 8.52
N ILE A 61 3.07 5.05 8.17
CA ILE A 61 4.20 5.16 9.12
C ILE A 61 4.22 6.52 9.81
N ALA A 62 4.05 7.60 9.03
CA ALA A 62 4.01 8.97 9.53
C ALA A 62 2.80 9.22 10.43
N ALA A 63 1.61 8.75 10.05
CA ALA A 63 0.40 8.87 10.87
C ALA A 63 0.55 8.17 12.23
N TYR A 64 1.07 6.94 12.24
CA TYR A 64 1.37 6.24 13.50
C TYR A 64 2.46 6.94 14.31
N GLN A 65 3.47 7.52 13.65
CA GLN A 65 4.52 8.27 14.33
C GLN A 65 3.93 9.48 15.05
N LEU A 66 3.14 10.29 14.35
CA LEU A 66 2.47 11.48 14.88
C LEU A 66 1.56 11.11 16.05
N GLY A 67 0.74 10.06 15.91
CA GLY A 67 -0.12 9.56 16.97
C GLY A 67 0.69 9.10 18.20
N ALA A 68 1.74 8.30 17.99
CA ALA A 68 2.55 7.74 19.08
C ALA A 68 3.32 8.81 19.87
N THR A 69 3.78 9.90 19.23
CA THR A 69 4.52 10.98 19.90
C THR A 69 3.65 12.16 20.33
N SER A 70 2.34 12.13 20.05
CA SER A 70 1.43 13.21 20.43
C SER A 70 1.21 13.35 21.94
N GLY A 71 1.46 12.28 22.71
CA GLY A 71 1.10 12.21 24.13
C GLY A 71 -0.39 11.95 24.38
N LEU A 72 -1.19 11.73 23.33
CA LEU A 72 -2.66 11.57 23.43
C LEU A 72 -3.12 10.13 23.69
N MET A 73 -2.21 9.15 23.60
CA MET A 73 -2.52 7.73 23.70
C MET A 73 -2.18 7.16 25.08
N GLN A 74 -3.06 6.30 25.61
CA GLN A 74 -2.79 5.52 26.81
C GLN A 74 -1.78 4.39 26.51
N PRO A 75 -1.08 3.85 27.53
CA PRO A 75 0.00 2.89 27.32
C PRO A 75 -0.37 1.62 26.53
N GLY A 76 -1.62 1.15 26.66
CA GLY A 76 -2.11 -0.04 25.93
C GLY A 76 -2.22 0.20 24.42
N PRO A 77 -3.10 1.10 23.96
CA PRO A 77 -3.21 1.47 22.55
C PRO A 77 -1.89 1.93 21.92
N LEU A 78 -1.04 2.66 22.67
CA LEU A 78 0.28 3.09 22.18
C LEU A 78 1.16 1.90 21.76
N LYS A 79 1.19 0.82 22.55
CA LYS A 79 1.96 -0.39 22.19
C LYS A 79 1.48 -1.02 20.89
N VAL A 80 0.16 -1.06 20.68
CA VAL A 80 -0.43 -1.59 19.44
C VAL A 80 -0.13 -0.68 18.25
N ALA A 81 -0.22 0.64 18.44
CA ALA A 81 0.14 1.63 17.42
C ALA A 81 1.60 1.49 16.96
N VAL A 82 2.54 1.32 17.90
CA VAL A 82 3.96 1.08 17.58
C VAL A 82 4.16 -0.26 16.85
N LEU A 83 3.43 -1.31 17.24
CA LEU A 83 3.47 -2.59 16.53
C LEU A 83 3.01 -2.44 15.08
N PHE A 84 1.87 -1.81 14.84
CA PHE A 84 1.36 -1.56 13.48
C PHE A 84 2.32 -0.69 12.67
N GLN A 85 2.92 0.33 13.28
CA GLN A 85 3.97 1.11 12.63
C GLN A 85 5.14 0.23 12.16
N SER A 86 5.57 -0.73 12.98
CA SER A 86 6.67 -1.64 12.60
C SER A 86 6.31 -2.54 11.42
N GLN A 87 5.05 -2.97 11.32
CA GLN A 87 4.55 -3.77 10.19
C GLN A 87 4.50 -2.93 8.90
N HIS A 88 4.03 -1.69 8.97
CA HIS A 88 4.08 -0.76 7.83
C HIS A 88 5.52 -0.51 7.35
N LYS A 89 6.50 -0.40 8.28
CA LYS A 89 7.93 -0.31 7.90
C LYS A 89 8.41 -1.55 7.16
N ALA A 90 8.00 -2.75 7.59
CA ALA A 90 8.32 -3.99 6.88
C ALA A 90 7.67 -4.04 5.47
N HIS A 91 6.43 -3.57 5.33
CA HIS A 91 5.77 -3.47 4.03
C HIS A 91 6.49 -2.50 3.09
N ARG A 92 6.81 -1.29 3.58
CA ARG A 92 7.60 -0.29 2.84
C ARG A 92 8.90 -0.91 2.30
N ASP A 93 9.65 -1.62 3.14
CA ASP A 93 10.93 -2.20 2.75
C ASP A 93 10.76 -3.28 1.68
N ALA A 94 9.72 -4.11 1.79
CA ALA A 94 9.37 -5.12 0.78
C ALA A 94 8.95 -4.47 -0.56
N LEU A 95 8.18 -3.39 -0.52
CA LEU A 95 7.77 -2.62 -1.69
C LEU A 95 8.97 -1.98 -2.38
N ILE A 96 9.85 -1.31 -1.64
CA ILE A 96 11.08 -0.72 -2.18
C ILE A 96 11.93 -1.79 -2.86
N ALA A 97 12.16 -2.91 -2.18
CA ALA A 97 12.93 -4.02 -2.73
C ALA A 97 12.31 -4.56 -4.03
N THR A 98 10.99 -4.73 -4.05
CA THR A 98 10.28 -5.25 -5.23
C THR A 98 10.33 -4.26 -6.41
N ILE A 99 10.08 -2.97 -6.16
CA ILE A 99 10.18 -1.91 -7.18
C ILE A 99 11.58 -1.92 -7.81
N ASN A 100 12.63 -1.98 -6.97
CA ASN A 100 14.01 -2.02 -7.46
C ASN A 100 14.29 -3.29 -8.29
N LYS A 101 13.82 -4.47 -7.86
CA LYS A 101 14.00 -5.73 -8.62
C LYS A 101 13.27 -5.73 -9.96
N LEU A 102 12.14 -5.03 -10.05
CA LEU A 102 11.41 -4.79 -11.30
C LEU A 102 12.04 -3.69 -12.16
N GLY A 103 13.15 -3.08 -11.73
CA GLY A 103 13.83 -2.00 -12.47
C GLY A 103 13.14 -0.64 -12.35
N GLY A 104 12.13 -0.51 -11.48
CA GLY A 104 11.46 0.75 -11.20
C GLY A 104 12.23 1.63 -10.23
N LYS A 105 11.83 2.91 -10.13
CA LYS A 105 12.34 3.84 -9.11
C LYS A 105 11.31 3.99 -7.99
N PRO A 106 11.66 3.71 -6.72
CA PRO A 106 10.78 3.98 -5.59
C PRO A 106 10.46 5.47 -5.46
N VAL A 107 9.20 5.79 -5.18
CA VAL A 107 8.75 7.16 -4.88
C VAL A 107 9.41 7.65 -3.61
N ALA A 108 9.75 8.93 -3.59
CA ALA A 108 10.34 9.57 -2.41
C ALA A 108 9.29 9.75 -1.31
N GLU A 109 9.72 9.58 -0.07
CA GLU A 109 8.94 9.93 1.11
C GLU A 109 8.78 11.45 1.19
N LYS A 110 7.58 11.94 1.60
CA LYS A 110 7.35 13.36 1.88
C LYS A 110 7.97 13.74 3.23
N SER A 111 8.08 15.02 3.54
CA SER A 111 8.48 15.44 4.88
C SER A 111 7.39 15.13 5.92
N MET A 112 7.80 14.97 7.18
CA MET A 112 6.86 14.79 8.30
C MET A 112 5.88 15.98 8.45
N THR A 113 6.31 17.19 8.09
CA THR A 113 5.46 18.39 8.10
C THR A 113 4.33 18.28 7.07
N GLU A 114 4.62 17.80 5.86
CA GLU A 114 3.60 17.57 4.83
C GLU A 114 2.60 16.51 5.30
N TYR A 115 3.08 15.39 5.85
CA TYR A 115 2.18 14.36 6.39
C TYR A 115 1.31 14.88 7.52
N ALA A 116 1.88 15.65 8.46
CA ALA A 116 1.12 16.22 9.56
C ALA A 116 -0.01 17.16 9.09
N ALA A 117 0.23 17.92 8.01
CA ALA A 117 -0.80 18.75 7.38
C ALA A 117 -1.88 17.90 6.70
N GLU A 118 -1.49 16.86 5.96
CA GLU A 118 -2.41 15.96 5.25
C GLU A 118 -3.35 15.21 6.20
N VAL A 119 -2.87 14.82 7.39
CA VAL A 119 -3.69 14.14 8.40
C VAL A 119 -4.29 15.08 9.45
N GLN A 120 -4.13 16.41 9.27
CA GLN A 120 -4.62 17.43 10.21
C GLN A 120 -4.20 17.14 11.66
N ALA A 121 -2.92 16.81 11.87
CA ALA A 121 -2.40 16.36 13.17
C ALA A 121 -2.64 17.37 14.31
N ASN A 122 -2.77 18.66 13.99
CA ASN A 122 -3.10 19.73 14.94
C ASN A 122 -4.55 19.68 15.48
N THR A 123 -5.40 18.84 14.91
CA THR A 123 -6.80 18.65 15.34
C THR A 123 -7.02 17.43 16.23
N LEU A 124 -5.95 16.64 16.47
CA LEU A 124 -6.01 15.43 17.28
C LEU A 124 -6.45 15.76 18.72
N LYS A 125 -7.24 14.86 19.30
CA LYS A 125 -7.76 14.95 20.67
C LYS A 125 -7.32 13.73 21.47
N ASN A 126 -7.36 13.87 22.80
CA ASN A 126 -7.17 12.73 23.69
C ASN A 126 -8.21 11.65 23.41
N GLN A 127 -7.81 10.39 23.63
CA GLN A 127 -8.63 9.21 23.38
C GLN A 127 -9.77 8.98 24.40
N THR A 128 -10.08 9.97 25.23
CA THR A 128 -11.00 9.88 26.39
C THR A 128 -12.15 10.86 26.24
#